data_AF-A0A537TCN2-F1
#
_entry.id   AF-A0A537TCN2-F1
#
_cell.length_a   1.000
_cell.length_b   1.000
_cell.length_c   1.000
_cell.angle_alpha   90.00
_cell.angle_beta   90.00
_cell.angle_gamma   90.00
#
_symmetry.space_group_name_H-M   'P 1'
#
loop_
_entity.id
_entity.type
_entity.pdbx_description
1 polymer ?
#
loop_
_entity_poly.entity_id
_entity_poly.type
_entity_poly.pdbx_seq_one_letter_code
_entity_poly.pdbx_strand_id
1 'polypeptide(L)'
;MTAAAAAKTQRPLSNKAREMMEAINVEAAEHHVWVRTQANAPAQRPWFSETGGEGSGQLASGRVAVAQMKTLPYMWRWSEFSPYLHRISEIARKAEVSPIEFADRQSILLLNPGLNGRLQVTNTIRCAISIYNPGDVAPVHL
;
A
#
# COMPACT_ATOMS: atom_id res chain seq x y z
N MET A 1 15.88 19.09 -28.50
CA MET A 1 16.22 19.35 -27.09
C MET A 1 15.46 18.35 -26.23
N THR A 2 16.07 17.22 -25.90
CA THR A 2 15.53 16.20 -24.99
C THR A 2 16.00 16.53 -23.58
N ALA A 3 15.09 16.96 -22.72
CA ALA A 3 15.38 17.17 -21.31
C ALA A 3 15.57 15.80 -20.63
N ALA A 4 16.81 15.51 -20.23
CA ALA A 4 17.10 14.39 -19.35
C ALA A 4 16.44 14.67 -17.99
N ALA A 5 15.54 13.78 -17.56
CA ALA A 5 14.98 13.82 -16.21
C ALA A 5 16.13 13.65 -15.21
N ALA A 6 16.42 14.70 -14.45
CA ALA A 6 17.41 14.64 -13.38
C ALA A 6 16.97 13.57 -12.37
N ALA A 7 17.76 12.50 -12.26
CA ALA A 7 17.63 11.53 -11.18
C ALA A 7 17.84 12.27 -9.86
N LYS A 8 16.75 12.50 -9.12
CA LYS A 8 16.81 13.12 -7.80
C LYS A 8 17.60 12.20 -6.89
N THR A 9 18.79 12.63 -6.50
CA THR A 9 19.61 12.01 -5.47
C THR A 9 18.84 12.09 -4.15
N GLN A 10 18.12 11.01 -3.81
CA GLN A 10 17.37 10.90 -2.56
C GLN A 10 18.36 10.89 -1.39
N ARG A 11 18.20 11.83 -0.45
CA ARG A 11 18.91 11.77 0.83
C ARG A 11 18.49 10.48 1.56
N PRO A 12 19.44 9.72 2.13
CA PRO A 12 19.11 8.52 2.87
C PRO A 12 18.26 8.88 4.11
N LEU A 13 17.21 8.09 4.31
CA LEU A 13 16.20 8.21 5.35
C LEU A 13 16.80 8.35 6.76
N SER A 14 16.01 8.91 7.67
CA SER A 14 15.98 8.37 9.02
C SER A 14 15.37 6.96 8.94
N ASN A 15 16.22 5.91 8.91
CA ASN A 15 15.81 4.50 8.85
C ASN A 15 14.68 4.16 9.84
N LYS A 16 14.65 4.88 10.97
CA LYS A 16 13.70 4.75 12.06
C LYS A 16 12.24 5.05 11.66
N ALA A 17 11.96 6.08 10.86
CA ALA A 17 10.58 6.42 10.48
C ALA A 17 9.94 5.32 9.63
N ARG A 18 10.72 4.76 8.70
CA ARG A 18 10.31 3.63 7.87
C ARG A 18 10.06 2.38 8.72
N GLU A 19 10.98 2.04 9.61
CA GLU A 19 10.84 0.89 10.52
C GLU A 19 9.59 1.00 11.39
N MET A 20 9.31 2.19 11.94
CA MET A 20 8.09 2.43 12.72
C MET A 20 6.82 2.25 11.89
N MET A 21 6.81 2.67 10.61
CA MET A 21 5.67 2.44 9.72
C MET A 21 5.49 0.97 9.37
N GLU A 22 6.58 0.23 9.14
CA GLU A 22 6.51 -1.22 8.90
C GLU A 22 6.01 -1.98 10.11
N ALA A 23 6.40 -1.57 11.31
CA ALA A 23 5.92 -2.21 12.54
C ALA A 23 4.38 -2.14 12.66
N ILE A 24 3.73 -1.13 12.07
CA ILE A 24 2.26 -1.03 12.04
C ILE A 24 1.65 -2.20 11.25
N ASN A 25 2.32 -2.72 10.22
CA ASN A 25 1.79 -3.79 9.37
C ASN A 25 1.51 -5.09 10.13
N VAL A 26 2.18 -5.34 11.26
CA VAL A 26 1.91 -6.51 12.10
C VAL A 26 0.49 -6.45 12.67
N GLU A 27 0.11 -5.31 13.25
CA GLU A 27 -1.22 -5.11 13.84
C GLU A 27 -2.29 -4.89 12.75
N ALA A 28 -1.96 -4.09 11.73
CA ALA A 28 -2.86 -3.75 10.64
C ALA A 28 -3.33 -4.97 9.80
N ALA A 29 -2.53 -6.05 9.78
CA ALA A 29 -2.89 -7.29 9.11
C ALA A 29 -4.20 -7.89 9.64
N GLU A 30 -4.53 -7.71 10.93
CA GLU A 30 -5.78 -8.20 11.54
C GLU A 30 -7.02 -7.56 10.93
N HIS A 31 -6.89 -6.33 10.40
CA HIS A 31 -7.97 -5.59 9.75
C HIS A 31 -7.87 -5.63 8.22
N HIS A 32 -7.04 -6.51 7.68
CA HIS A 32 -6.78 -6.65 6.25
C HIS A 32 -6.45 -5.31 5.57
N VAL A 33 -5.58 -4.52 6.22
CA VAL A 33 -5.00 -3.30 5.68
C VAL A 33 -3.48 -3.35 5.71
N TRP A 34 -2.84 -2.60 4.81
CA TRP A 34 -1.39 -2.59 4.67
C TRP A 34 -0.86 -1.17 4.51
N VAL A 35 0.00 -0.73 5.41
CA VAL A 35 0.72 0.55 5.37
C VAL A 35 1.73 0.53 4.23
N ARG A 36 1.58 1.46 3.28
CA ARG A 36 2.50 1.62 2.16
C ARG A 36 3.80 2.28 2.62
N THR A 37 4.91 1.64 2.30
CA THR A 37 6.27 2.17 2.43
C THR A 37 7.03 1.93 1.12
N GLN A 38 8.24 2.48 0.95
CA GLN A 38 9.07 2.15 -0.22
C GLN A 38 9.52 0.69 -0.25
N ALA A 39 9.74 0.06 0.90
CA ALA A 39 10.09 -1.37 0.97
C ALA A 39 8.98 -2.25 0.42
N ASN A 40 7.73 -1.76 0.46
CA ASN A 40 6.53 -2.41 -0.05
C ASN A 40 5.96 -1.72 -1.30
N ALA A 41 6.74 -0.86 -1.97
CA ALA A 41 6.25 -0.14 -3.13
C ALA A 41 6.03 -1.12 -4.30
N PRO A 42 4.85 -1.09 -4.96
CA PRO A 42 4.58 -1.89 -6.15
C PRO A 42 5.51 -1.60 -7.34
N ALA A 43 6.37 -0.58 -7.24
CA ALA A 43 7.34 -0.23 -8.27
C ALA A 43 8.32 -1.38 -8.60
N GLN A 44 8.32 -2.48 -7.83
CA GLN A 44 9.13 -3.65 -8.17
C GLN A 44 8.51 -4.55 -9.26
N ARG A 45 7.17 -4.65 -9.37
CA ARG A 45 6.45 -5.42 -10.42
C ARG A 45 5.00 -4.92 -10.62
N PRO A 46 4.43 -4.94 -11.84
CA PRO A 46 3.03 -4.53 -12.04
C PRO A 46 2.07 -5.28 -11.13
N TRP A 47 1.24 -4.57 -10.37
CA TRP A 47 0.37 -5.15 -9.33
C TRP A 47 -0.67 -6.17 -9.85
N PHE A 48 -0.94 -6.18 -11.16
CA PHE A 48 -1.82 -7.13 -11.84
C PHE A 48 -1.07 -8.33 -12.45
N SER A 49 0.27 -8.30 -12.48
CA SER A 49 1.11 -9.34 -13.11
C SER A 49 1.33 -10.56 -12.22
N GLU A 50 1.09 -10.45 -10.91
CA GLU A 50 1.02 -11.60 -10.01
C GLU A 50 -0.35 -12.26 -10.09
N THR A 51 -0.60 -12.98 -11.18
CA THR A 51 -1.72 -13.94 -11.27
C THR A 51 -1.29 -15.33 -10.79
N GLY A 52 0.01 -15.65 -10.80
CA GLY A 52 0.58 -16.96 -10.49
C GLY A 52 1.27 -17.08 -9.13
N GLY A 53 0.67 -16.56 -8.07
CA GLY A 53 1.14 -16.87 -6.71
C GLY A 53 0.72 -18.29 -6.32
N GLU A 54 1.59 -19.03 -5.63
CA GLU A 54 1.28 -20.25 -4.86
C GLU A 54 0.37 -19.93 -3.65
N GLY A 55 -0.69 -19.16 -3.88
CA GLY A 55 -1.53 -18.61 -2.83
C GLY A 55 -2.57 -19.62 -2.38
N SER A 56 -2.75 -19.72 -1.06
CA SER A 56 -3.78 -20.50 -0.36
C SER A 56 -5.23 -19.99 -0.58
N GLY A 57 -5.45 -19.13 -1.59
CA GLY A 57 -6.76 -18.59 -1.93
C GLY A 57 -7.61 -19.57 -2.74
N GLN A 58 -8.92 -19.59 -2.50
CA GLN A 58 -9.82 -20.43 -3.29
C GLN A 58 -9.88 -19.95 -4.74
N LEU A 59 -9.60 -20.86 -5.68
CA LEU A 59 -9.78 -20.58 -7.10
C LEU A 59 -11.26 -20.69 -7.51
N ALA A 60 -11.65 -19.89 -8.48
CA ALA A 60 -12.95 -20.01 -9.13
C ALA A 60 -13.04 -21.28 -9.97
N SER A 61 -14.14 -22.03 -9.77
CA SER A 61 -14.42 -23.33 -10.38
C SER A 61 -15.40 -23.26 -11.57
N GLY A 62 -15.85 -22.06 -11.94
CA GLY A 62 -16.80 -21.84 -13.03
C GLY A 62 -16.14 -21.70 -14.41
N ARG A 63 -16.95 -21.76 -15.48
CA ARG A 63 -16.48 -21.54 -16.87
C ARG A 63 -15.90 -20.14 -17.09
N VAL A 64 -16.45 -19.14 -16.40
CA VAL A 64 -15.94 -17.77 -16.39
C VAL A 64 -15.05 -17.61 -15.16
N ALA A 65 -13.87 -17.02 -15.34
CA ALA A 65 -12.86 -16.81 -14.30
C ALA A 65 -12.17 -18.09 -13.76
N VAL A 66 -12.17 -19.20 -14.51
CA VAL A 66 -11.44 -20.42 -14.11
C VAL A 66 -9.99 -20.08 -13.74
N ALA A 67 -9.50 -20.64 -12.62
CA ALA A 67 -8.17 -20.37 -12.07
C ALA A 67 -7.89 -18.92 -11.62
N GLN A 68 -8.88 -18.03 -11.55
CA GLN A 68 -8.75 -16.76 -10.83
C GLN A 68 -9.01 -16.97 -9.33
N MET A 69 -8.33 -16.20 -8.49
CA MET A 69 -8.63 -16.16 -7.05
C MET A 69 -10.03 -15.58 -6.81
N LYS A 70 -10.76 -16.17 -5.85
CA LYS A 70 -12.05 -15.67 -5.42
C LYS A 70 -11.87 -14.59 -4.35
N THR A 71 -12.42 -13.41 -4.62
CA THR A 71 -12.64 -12.39 -3.60
C THR A 71 -13.67 -12.85 -2.58
N LEU A 72 -13.49 -12.47 -1.32
CA LEU A 72 -14.53 -12.60 -0.29
C LEU A 72 -15.23 -11.24 -0.10
N PRO A 73 -16.56 -11.22 0.11
CA PRO A 73 -17.24 -10.03 0.61
C PRO A 73 -16.62 -9.63 1.95
N TYR A 74 -16.21 -8.38 2.08
CA TYR A 74 -15.57 -7.88 3.29
C TYR A 74 -15.94 -6.42 3.53
N MET A 75 -16.05 -6.03 4.80
CA MET A 75 -16.36 -4.66 5.21
C MET A 75 -15.27 -4.14 6.12
N TRP A 76 -14.55 -3.10 5.68
CA TRP A 76 -13.61 -2.35 6.50
C TRP A 76 -14.37 -1.28 7.29
N ARG A 77 -14.40 -1.34 8.62
CA ARG A 77 -15.00 -0.28 9.42
C ARG A 77 -13.98 0.83 9.64
N TRP A 78 -14.38 2.08 9.41
CA TRP A 78 -13.50 3.23 9.60
C TRP A 78 -12.81 3.24 10.98
N SER A 79 -13.56 2.93 12.04
CA SER A 79 -13.07 2.89 13.42
C SER A 79 -11.94 1.87 13.67
N GLU A 80 -11.82 0.84 12.83
CA GLU A 80 -10.81 -0.22 12.99
C GLU A 80 -9.45 0.20 12.41
N PHE A 81 -9.44 0.85 11.24
CA PHE A 81 -8.19 1.17 10.55
C PHE A 81 -7.80 2.65 10.60
N SER A 82 -8.72 3.57 10.91
CA SER A 82 -8.37 5.00 11.04
C SER A 82 -7.29 5.29 12.10
N PRO A 83 -7.17 4.52 13.21
CA PRO A 83 -6.06 4.71 14.15
C PRO A 83 -4.69 4.53 13.50
N TYR A 84 -4.55 3.65 12.50
CA TYR A 84 -3.30 3.48 11.77
C TYR A 84 -2.97 4.71 10.93
N LEU A 85 -3.96 5.33 10.27
CA LEU A 85 -3.75 6.59 9.54
C LEU A 85 -3.22 7.68 10.47
N HIS A 86 -3.80 7.82 11.67
CA HIS A 86 -3.32 8.77 12.67
C HIS A 86 -1.89 8.46 13.13
N ARG A 87 -1.55 7.20 13.40
CA ARG A 87 -0.16 6.80 13.74
C ARG A 87 0.82 7.13 12.62
N ILE A 88 0.45 6.88 11.36
CA ILE A 88 1.26 7.21 10.19
C ILE A 88 1.48 8.74 10.10
N SER A 89 0.42 9.54 10.30
CA SER A 89 0.50 11.02 10.35
C SER A 89 1.41 11.52 11.48
N GLU A 90 1.33 10.91 12.67
CA GLU A 90 2.19 11.23 13.82
C GLU A 90 3.66 10.91 13.56
N ILE A 91 3.96 9.76 12.96
CA ILE A 91 5.32 9.38 12.57
C ILE A 91 5.84 10.37 11.53
N ALA A 92 5.04 10.69 10.51
CA ALA A 92 5.40 11.62 9.45
C ALA A 92 5.73 13.01 9.99
N ARG A 93 4.95 13.54 10.95
CA ARG A 93 5.20 14.86 11.55
C ARG A 93 6.53 14.94 12.31
N LYS A 94 6.99 13.81 12.86
CA LYS A 94 8.23 13.73 13.66
C LYS A 94 9.43 13.30 12.83
N ALA A 95 9.23 12.92 11.57
CA ALA A 95 10.30 12.51 10.68
C ALA A 95 11.06 13.73 10.15
N GLU A 96 12.38 13.60 10.01
CA GLU A 96 13.22 14.65 9.41
C GLU A 96 12.93 14.85 7.91
N VAL A 97 12.39 13.82 7.25
CA VAL A 97 11.98 13.82 5.84
C VAL A 97 10.55 13.30 5.76
N SER A 98 9.67 13.99 5.02
CA SER A 98 8.26 13.60 4.95
C SER A 98 8.09 12.25 4.21
N PRO A 99 7.29 11.32 4.76
CA PRO A 99 7.04 10.03 4.13
C PRO A 99 6.42 10.05 2.73
N ILE A 100 5.72 11.13 2.41
CA ILE A 100 5.15 11.36 1.08
C ILE A 100 6.21 11.47 -0.02
N GLU A 101 7.43 11.92 0.31
CA GLU A 101 8.51 12.14 -0.66
C GLU A 101 9.09 10.84 -1.22
N PHE A 102 8.87 9.72 -0.54
CA PHE A 102 9.38 8.42 -0.98
C PHE A 102 8.27 7.43 -1.36
N ALA A 103 7.11 7.47 -0.70
CA ALA A 103 6.02 6.55 -1.00
C ALA A 103 5.12 7.04 -2.14
N ASP A 104 5.37 8.21 -2.72
CA ASP A 104 4.50 9.04 -3.57
C ASP A 104 3.19 9.48 -2.92
N ARG A 105 2.60 8.59 -2.12
CA ARG A 105 1.34 8.73 -1.41
C ARG A 105 1.53 8.06 -0.06
N GLN A 106 1.27 8.80 1.01
CA GLN A 106 1.20 8.25 2.35
C GLN A 106 -0.19 7.64 2.54
N SER A 107 -0.27 6.32 2.51
CA SER A 107 -1.56 5.61 2.44
C SER A 107 -1.51 4.24 3.10
N ILE A 108 -2.68 3.78 3.55
CA ILE A 108 -2.94 2.35 3.75
C ILE A 108 -3.64 1.79 2.51
N LEU A 109 -3.36 0.54 2.18
CA LEU A 109 -4.11 -0.23 1.19
C LEU A 109 -5.14 -1.12 1.89
N LEU A 110 -6.24 -1.38 1.21
CA LEU A 110 -7.22 -2.38 1.61
C LEU A 110 -6.94 -3.69 0.86
N LEU A 111 -6.86 -4.80 1.58
CA LEU A 111 -6.49 -6.12 1.04
C LEU A 111 -7.67 -7.07 1.19
N ASN A 112 -8.21 -7.60 0.10
CA ASN A 112 -9.29 -8.56 0.21
C ASN A 112 -8.78 -9.87 0.85
N PRO A 113 -9.41 -10.41 1.90
CA PRO A 113 -8.96 -11.64 2.54
C PRO A 113 -8.99 -12.87 1.62
N GLY A 114 -9.85 -12.87 0.60
CA GLY A 114 -9.89 -13.91 -0.43
C GLY A 114 -8.74 -13.88 -1.44
N LEU A 115 -7.98 -12.77 -1.49
CA LEU A 115 -6.89 -12.56 -2.44
C LEU A 115 -5.49 -12.79 -1.84
N ASN A 116 -5.41 -13.44 -0.67
CA ASN A 116 -4.17 -13.93 -0.06
C ASN A 116 -3.02 -12.90 -0.03
N GLY A 117 -3.28 -11.71 0.50
CA GLY A 117 -2.27 -10.67 0.66
C GLY A 117 -2.00 -9.82 -0.59
N ARG A 118 -2.65 -10.09 -1.73
CA ARG A 118 -2.58 -9.20 -2.90
C ARG A 118 -3.07 -7.81 -2.55
N LEU A 119 -2.39 -6.80 -3.09
CA LEU A 119 -2.67 -5.37 -2.91
C LEU A 119 -3.92 -4.90 -3.69
N GLN A 120 -5.04 -5.60 -3.52
CA GLN A 120 -6.26 -5.48 -4.31
C GLN A 120 -7.50 -5.70 -3.41
N VAL A 121 -8.61 -5.01 -3.70
CA VAL A 121 -9.91 -5.22 -3.03
C VAL A 121 -10.85 -6.12 -3.84
N THR A 122 -10.65 -6.17 -5.15
CA THR A 122 -11.31 -7.10 -6.07
C THR A 122 -10.31 -7.58 -7.13
N ASN A 123 -10.72 -8.45 -8.04
CA ASN A 123 -9.86 -8.91 -9.15
C ASN A 123 -9.39 -7.78 -10.09
N THR A 124 -10.02 -6.60 -10.05
CA THR A 124 -9.75 -5.50 -10.97
C THR A 124 -9.55 -4.14 -10.29
N ILE A 125 -9.81 -4.04 -8.99
CA ILE A 125 -9.79 -2.76 -8.26
C ILE A 125 -8.81 -2.85 -7.10
N ARG A 126 -8.02 -1.78 -6.95
CA ARG A 126 -7.24 -1.48 -5.75
C ARG A 126 -7.87 -0.28 -5.05
N CYS A 127 -7.91 -0.32 -3.73
CA CYS A 127 -8.34 0.80 -2.91
C CYS A 127 -7.22 1.15 -1.93
N ALA A 128 -6.99 2.45 -1.75
CA ALA A 128 -6.07 2.97 -0.77
C ALA A 128 -6.68 4.23 -0.16
N ILE A 129 -6.36 4.46 1.12
CA ILE A 129 -6.82 5.62 1.87
C ILE A 129 -5.57 6.40 2.27
N SER A 130 -5.48 7.64 1.79
CA SER A 130 -4.34 8.50 2.01
C SER A 130 -4.58 9.48 3.16
N ILE A 131 -3.49 9.83 3.85
CA ILE A 131 -3.48 10.90 4.85
C ILE A 131 -2.32 11.86 4.54
N TYR A 132 -2.60 13.16 4.65
CA TYR A 132 -1.65 14.23 4.39
C TYR A 132 -1.64 15.19 5.58
N ASN A 133 -0.45 15.49 6.07
CA ASN A 133 -0.21 16.52 7.06
C ASN A 133 -0.16 17.92 6.40
N PRO A 134 -0.36 19.00 7.17
CA PRO A 134 -0.14 20.35 6.66
C PRO A 134 1.27 20.50 6.07
N GLY A 135 1.34 20.97 4.82
CA GLY A 135 2.59 21.14 4.09
C GLY A 135 3.05 19.92 3.28
N ASP A 136 2.39 18.76 3.38
CA ASP A 136 2.71 17.61 2.53
C ASP A 136 2.36 17.91 1.07
N VAL A 137 3.27 17.57 0.15
CA VAL A 137 3.11 17.74 -1.30
C VAL A 137 3.31 16.40 -2.01
N ALA A 138 2.23 15.86 -2.57
CA ALA A 138 2.27 14.59 -3.28
C ALA A 138 2.92 14.77 -4.66
N PRO A 139 3.98 14.02 -5.02
CA PRO A 139 4.60 14.13 -6.35
C PRO A 139 3.64 13.72 -7.48
N VAL A 140 3.79 14.38 -8.62
CA VAL A 140 3.09 14.05 -9.86
C VAL A 140 3.70 12.79 -10.46
N HIS A 141 2.85 11.88 -10.95
CA HIS A 141 3.24 10.67 -11.69
C HIS A 141 2.15 10.28 -12.70
N LEU A 142 2.51 9.42 -13.66
CA LEU A 142 1.61 8.83 -14.66
C LEU A 142 1.32 7.36 -14.31
#